data_AF-T2IIT5-F1
#
_entry.id   AF-T2IIT5-F1
#
_cell.length_a   1.000
_cell.length_b   1.000
_cell.length_c   1.000
_cell.angle_alpha   90.00
_cell.angle_beta   90.00
_cell.angle_gamma   90.00
#
_symmetry.space_group_name_H-M   'P 1'
#
loop_
_entity.id
_entity.type
_entity.pdbx_description
1 polymer ?
#
loop_
_entity_poly.entity_id
_entity_poly.type
_entity_poly.pdbx_seq_one_letter_code
_entity_poly.pdbx_strand_id
1 'polypeptide(L)'
;MPKQIIIAEQHHIAAVFWEDQIQELVVATGNQQVSDIFLGVVENVIPGIDAAFVNIGDAERNGFIHVTDLGPLRLKRSAGAITELLTPQQKVLVQVMKEPTGNKGPRLTGNISLPGRYIVLMPHGKGVNLSRRMRNDDERSRLRALAILIKPAGMGLLVRTEAEGKAEEAIMEDLESLQKQWESIQVQATSTRAPSLLNRDDDFIQKVLRDMYSADVNRIVVDNPNSVKRVKQHLMNWSGGRPRRSINRPPSGVHVRLRLFPGQCCGQRSPKT
;
A
#
# COMPACT_ATOMS: atom_id res chain seq x y z
N MET A 1 22.10 -17.20 0.07
CA MET A 1 21.23 -17.55 1.23
C MET A 1 19.77 -17.19 0.90
N PRO A 2 18.77 -17.83 1.53
CA PRO A 2 17.38 -17.55 1.19
C PRO A 2 16.90 -16.23 1.82
N LYS A 3 15.95 -15.58 1.15
CA LYS A 3 15.41 -14.29 1.58
C LYS A 3 14.54 -14.48 2.82
N GLN A 4 14.66 -13.57 3.79
CA GLN A 4 13.89 -13.62 5.04
C GLN A 4 13.25 -12.27 5.34
N ILE A 5 12.05 -12.29 5.91
CA ILE A 5 11.35 -11.09 6.38
C ILE A 5 11.35 -11.14 7.92
N ILE A 6 11.71 -10.04 8.56
CA ILE A 6 11.59 -9.85 10.00
C ILE A 6 10.57 -8.76 10.24
N ILE A 7 9.55 -9.03 11.06
CA ILE A 7 8.48 -8.09 11.39
C ILE A 7 8.48 -7.89 12.91
N ALA A 8 8.78 -6.67 13.34
CA ALA A 8 8.57 -6.21 14.69
C ALA A 8 7.24 -5.44 14.71
N GLU A 9 6.14 -6.16 14.90
CA GLU A 9 4.80 -5.58 14.79
C GLU A 9 4.55 -4.51 15.86
N GLN A 10 5.04 -4.72 17.09
CA GLN A 10 4.86 -3.77 18.19
C GLN A 10 5.49 -2.40 17.91
N HIS A 11 6.49 -2.36 17.03
CA HIS A 11 7.20 -1.15 16.66
C HIS A 11 6.84 -0.65 15.25
N HIS A 12 5.94 -1.34 14.53
CA HIS A 12 5.61 -1.05 13.13
C HIS A 12 6.86 -0.96 12.24
N ILE A 13 7.82 -1.88 12.46
CA ILE A 13 9.07 -1.97 11.70
C ILE A 13 9.18 -3.37 11.09
N ALA A 14 9.58 -3.45 9.83
CA ALA A 14 9.93 -4.71 9.18
C ALA A 14 11.17 -4.55 8.31
N ALA A 15 11.93 -5.63 8.15
CA ALA A 15 13.12 -5.65 7.33
C ALA A 15 13.17 -6.91 6.47
N VAL A 16 13.63 -6.76 5.24
CA VAL A 16 13.88 -7.85 4.30
C VAL A 16 15.38 -8.06 4.20
N PHE A 17 15.84 -9.27 4.51
CA PHE A 17 17.24 -9.65 4.39
C PHE A 17 17.47 -10.62 3.24
N TRP A 18 18.59 -10.44 2.58
CA TRP A 18 19.13 -11.38 1.61
C TRP A 18 20.66 -11.38 1.76
N GLU A 19 21.25 -12.57 1.90
CA GLU A 19 22.71 -12.74 2.07
C GLU A 19 23.29 -11.90 3.22
N ASP A 20 22.63 -11.93 4.37
CA ASP A 20 22.98 -11.17 5.59
C ASP A 20 23.01 -9.64 5.43
N GLN A 21 22.54 -9.12 4.30
CA GLN A 21 22.35 -7.69 4.07
C GLN A 21 20.87 -7.32 4.12
N ILE A 22 20.60 -6.13 4.68
CA ILE A 22 19.26 -5.51 4.62
C ILE A 22 19.06 -5.01 3.20
N GLN A 23 18.07 -5.57 2.51
CA GLN A 23 17.65 -5.13 1.19
C GLN A 23 16.61 -4.02 1.29
N GLU A 24 15.69 -4.13 2.24
CA GLU A 24 14.59 -3.20 2.41
C GLU A 24 14.20 -3.04 3.88
N LEU A 25 13.85 -1.82 4.27
CA LEU A 25 13.38 -1.45 5.60
C LEU A 25 12.04 -0.74 5.47
N VAL A 26 11.02 -1.25 6.16
CA VAL A 26 9.67 -0.69 6.20
C VAL A 26 9.44 -0.15 7.61
N VAL A 27 9.10 1.13 7.71
CA VAL A 27 8.76 1.81 8.97
C VAL A 27 7.40 2.47 8.79
N ALA A 28 6.45 2.19 9.68
CA ALA A 28 5.08 2.70 9.61
C ALA A 28 4.66 3.38 10.91
N THR A 29 5.51 4.26 11.43
CA THR A 29 5.31 5.00 12.69
C THR A 29 4.90 6.46 12.49
N GLY A 30 4.91 6.96 11.25
CA GLY A 30 4.56 8.34 10.92
C GLY A 30 3.06 8.62 10.92
N ASN A 31 2.70 9.90 11.13
CA ASN A 31 1.31 10.39 11.07
C ASN A 31 0.74 10.40 9.64
N GLN A 32 1.60 10.43 8.63
CA GLN A 32 1.25 10.32 7.22
C GLN A 32 2.13 9.26 6.60
N GLN A 33 1.52 8.23 6.02
CA GLN A 33 2.22 7.10 5.42
C GLN A 33 1.96 7.04 3.92
N VAL A 34 2.88 6.45 3.17
CA VAL A 34 2.64 6.14 1.76
C VAL A 34 1.34 5.33 1.61
N SER A 35 0.53 5.71 0.61
CA SER A 35 -0.79 5.15 0.29
C SER A 35 -1.95 5.58 1.18
N ASP A 36 -1.72 6.35 2.26
CA ASP A 36 -2.82 6.97 3.01
C ASP A 36 -3.68 7.84 2.07
N ILE A 37 -5.00 7.76 2.22
CA ILE A 37 -5.96 8.55 1.43
C ILE A 37 -6.66 9.53 2.37
N PHE A 38 -6.59 10.81 2.02
CA PHE A 38 -7.19 11.90 2.75
C PHE A 38 -8.27 12.60 1.91
N LEU A 39 -9.32 13.04 2.59
CA LEU A 39 -10.14 14.14 2.10
C LEU A 39 -9.49 15.43 2.57
N GLY A 40 -8.88 16.18 1.65
CA GLY A 40 -8.20 17.44 1.92
C GLY A 40 -8.95 18.65 1.39
N VAL A 41 -8.42 19.83 1.72
CA VAL A 41 -8.89 21.12 1.20
C VAL A 41 -7.74 21.85 0.54
N VAL A 42 -7.91 22.31 -0.70
CA VAL A 42 -6.92 23.13 -1.38
C VAL A 42 -6.76 24.44 -0.62
N GLU A 43 -5.59 24.67 -0.04
CA GLU A 43 -5.32 25.88 0.73
C GLU A 43 -4.80 27.00 -0.17
N ASN A 44 -3.84 26.67 -1.04
CA ASN A 44 -3.25 27.62 -1.96
C ASN A 44 -2.84 26.97 -3.28
N VAL A 45 -2.87 27.74 -4.37
CA VAL A 45 -2.43 27.34 -5.71
C VAL A 45 -1.29 28.26 -6.11
N ILE A 46 -0.14 27.69 -6.47
CA ILE A 46 1.09 28.42 -6.81
C ILE A 46 1.39 28.21 -8.30
N PRO A 47 1.06 29.18 -9.17
CA PRO A 47 1.28 29.06 -10.62
C PRO A 47 2.75 28.91 -10.98
N GLY A 48 3.65 29.61 -10.28
CA GLY A 48 5.08 29.63 -10.60
C GLY A 48 5.80 28.29 -10.49
N ILE A 49 5.18 27.28 -9.86
CA ILE A 49 5.69 25.91 -9.76
C ILE A 49 4.66 24.86 -10.19
N ASP A 50 3.58 25.31 -10.85
CA ASP A 50 2.46 24.46 -11.30
C ASP A 50 1.97 23.46 -10.22
N ALA A 51 1.82 23.95 -8.99
CA ALA A 51 1.45 23.12 -7.86
C ALA A 51 0.46 23.78 -6.90
N ALA A 52 -0.16 22.97 -6.06
CA ALA A 52 -1.05 23.42 -5.01
C ALA A 52 -0.66 22.79 -3.66
N PHE A 53 -0.99 23.50 -2.59
CA PHE A 53 -0.90 22.99 -1.23
C PHE A 53 -2.29 22.57 -0.76
N VAL A 54 -2.39 21.35 -0.25
CA VAL A 54 -3.62 20.74 0.22
C VAL A 54 -3.48 20.49 1.72
N ASN A 55 -4.38 21.09 2.49
CA ASN A 55 -4.51 20.81 3.90
C ASN A 55 -5.15 19.44 4.08
N ILE A 56 -4.43 18.54 4.75
CA ILE A 56 -4.84 17.15 5.06
C ILE A 56 -5.02 16.91 6.57
N GLY A 57 -5.07 17.99 7.37
CA GLY A 57 -5.29 17.93 8.82
C GLY A 57 -4.02 18.02 9.66
N ASP A 58 -2.86 18.21 9.05
CA ASP A 58 -1.61 18.54 9.75
C ASP A 58 -1.46 20.07 9.77
N ALA A 59 -1.45 20.64 10.98
CA ALA A 59 -1.41 22.09 11.19
C ALA A 59 -0.05 22.71 10.79
N GLU A 60 1.02 21.92 10.72
CA GLU A 60 2.36 22.42 10.43
C GLU A 60 2.77 22.20 8.98
N ARG A 61 2.17 21.20 8.30
CA ARG A 61 2.62 20.77 6.97
C ARG A 61 1.46 20.39 6.05
N ASN A 62 1.18 21.28 5.10
CA ASN A 62 0.32 20.97 3.98
C ASN A 62 0.97 19.98 3.02
N GLY A 63 0.15 19.13 2.41
CA GLY A 63 0.59 18.26 1.34
C GLY A 63 0.80 19.03 0.03
N PHE A 64 1.77 18.61 -0.75
CA PHE A 64 2.14 19.20 -2.03
C PHE A 64 1.61 18.36 -3.19
N ILE A 65 0.86 18.96 -4.12
CA ILE A 65 0.38 18.29 -5.34
C ILE A 65 0.78 19.08 -6.60
N HIS A 66 1.44 18.43 -7.55
CA HIS A 66 1.82 19.03 -8.83
C HIS A 66 0.71 18.84 -9.87
N VAL A 67 0.65 19.71 -10.89
CA VAL A 67 -0.38 19.69 -11.94
C VAL A 67 -0.50 18.33 -12.67
N THR A 68 0.62 17.62 -12.81
CA THR A 68 0.67 16.27 -13.42
C THR A 68 -0.02 15.22 -12.58
N ASP A 69 -0.08 15.43 -11.27
CA ASP A 69 -0.53 14.45 -10.28
C ASP A 69 -2.01 14.69 -9.90
N LEU A 70 -2.66 15.72 -10.46
CA LEU A 70 -4.06 16.07 -10.18
C LEU A 70 -5.06 14.99 -10.61
N GLY A 71 -4.81 14.31 -11.72
CA GLY A 71 -5.69 13.27 -12.23
C GLY A 71 -7.17 13.73 -12.34
N PRO A 72 -8.11 13.07 -11.64
CA PRO A 72 -9.54 13.39 -11.68
C PRO A 72 -9.91 14.72 -11.00
N LEU A 73 -9.00 15.35 -10.26
CA LEU A 73 -9.28 16.59 -9.53
C LEU A 73 -9.39 17.83 -10.44
N ARG A 74 -8.96 17.71 -11.71
CA ARG A 74 -8.97 18.80 -12.68
C ARG A 74 -10.39 19.22 -13.02
N LEU A 75 -10.71 20.50 -12.83
CA LEU A 75 -12.01 21.09 -13.20
C LEU A 75 -12.24 21.11 -14.72
N LYS A 76 -11.17 21.24 -15.51
CA LYS A 76 -11.19 21.21 -16.98
C LYS A 76 -10.38 20.04 -17.51
N ARG A 77 -10.84 19.44 -18.63
CA ARG A 77 -10.14 18.33 -19.30
C ARG A 77 -8.93 18.78 -20.15
N SER A 78 -8.90 20.05 -20.57
CA SER A 78 -7.81 20.61 -21.37
C SER A 78 -6.58 20.91 -20.52
N ALA A 79 -5.40 20.95 -21.15
CA ALA A 79 -4.22 21.53 -20.54
C ALA A 79 -4.46 23.03 -20.30
N GLY A 80 -3.93 23.56 -19.20
CA GLY A 80 -4.08 24.94 -18.78
C GLY A 80 -3.27 25.20 -17.53
N ALA A 81 -3.21 26.48 -17.13
CA ALA A 81 -2.56 26.85 -15.87
C ALA A 81 -3.26 26.16 -14.70
N ILE A 82 -2.50 25.82 -13.65
CA ILE A 82 -3.07 25.11 -12.49
C ILE A 82 -4.22 25.89 -11.81
N THR A 83 -4.21 27.22 -11.89
CA THR A 83 -5.28 28.11 -11.40
C THR A 83 -6.62 27.92 -12.10
N GLU A 84 -6.63 27.33 -13.29
CA GLU A 84 -7.86 26.95 -14.01
C GLU A 84 -8.30 25.51 -13.72
N LEU A 85 -7.42 24.71 -13.12
CA LEU A 85 -7.62 23.29 -12.88
C LEU A 85 -8.02 22.99 -11.43
N LEU A 86 -7.61 23.84 -10.50
CA LEU A 86 -7.95 23.78 -9.07
C LEU A 86 -8.29 25.17 -8.54
N THR A 87 -9.20 25.21 -7.57
CA THR A 87 -9.54 26.44 -6.85
C THR A 87 -9.23 26.31 -5.35
N PRO A 88 -8.80 27.39 -4.67
CA PRO A 88 -8.75 27.42 -3.21
C PRO A 88 -10.09 27.03 -2.58
N GLN A 89 -10.06 26.43 -1.40
CA GLN A 89 -11.20 25.85 -0.66
C GLN A 89 -11.89 24.66 -1.34
N GLN A 90 -11.41 24.19 -2.49
CA GLN A 90 -11.91 22.97 -3.13
C GLN A 90 -11.59 21.75 -2.25
N LYS A 91 -12.61 20.93 -1.99
CA LYS A 91 -12.42 19.61 -1.40
C LYS A 91 -11.83 18.66 -2.42
N VAL A 92 -10.76 17.95 -2.05
CA VAL A 92 -10.04 17.05 -2.94
C VAL A 92 -9.74 15.72 -2.24
N LEU A 93 -9.96 14.63 -2.95
CA LEU A 93 -9.55 13.30 -2.51
C LEU A 93 -8.12 13.05 -3.00
N VAL A 94 -7.20 12.85 -2.07
CA VAL A 94 -5.76 12.77 -2.36
C VAL A 94 -5.11 11.58 -1.68
N GLN A 95 -4.12 10.99 -2.34
CA GLN A 95 -3.32 9.88 -1.81
C GLN A 95 -1.87 10.32 -1.61
N VAL A 96 -1.26 9.90 -0.50
CA VAL A 96 0.16 10.14 -0.20
C VAL A 96 1.05 9.28 -1.10
N MET A 97 1.82 9.94 -1.97
CA MET A 97 2.85 9.29 -2.79
C MET A 97 4.20 9.20 -2.07
N LYS A 98 4.54 10.22 -1.28
CA LYS A 98 5.78 10.29 -0.51
C LYS A 98 5.51 10.90 0.85
N GLU A 99 6.10 10.30 1.87
CA GLU A 99 6.06 10.78 3.25
C GLU A 99 6.70 12.17 3.40
N PRO A 100 6.29 12.94 4.42
CA PRO A 100 6.93 14.22 4.72
C PRO A 100 8.43 14.04 4.97
N THR A 101 9.24 15.03 4.59
CA THR A 101 10.70 15.01 4.79
C THR A 101 11.16 16.33 5.38
N GLY A 102 11.70 16.30 6.60
CA GLY A 102 12.06 17.50 7.35
C GLY A 102 10.84 18.43 7.51
N ASN A 103 10.97 19.65 7.00
CA ASN A 103 9.92 20.67 7.06
C ASN A 103 8.95 20.63 5.85
N LYS A 104 9.18 19.74 4.88
CA LYS A 104 8.30 19.59 3.71
C LYS A 104 7.20 18.59 4.03
N GLY A 105 5.95 18.99 3.77
CA GLY A 105 4.81 18.07 3.83
C GLY A 105 4.86 16.96 2.78
N PRO A 106 3.92 16.01 2.85
CA PRO A 106 3.91 14.85 1.95
C PRO A 106 3.64 15.26 0.49
N ARG A 107 4.15 14.47 -0.46
CA ARG A 107 3.74 14.60 -1.87
C ARG A 107 2.45 13.82 -2.11
N LEU A 108 1.50 14.45 -2.77
CA LEU A 108 0.15 13.93 -2.99
C LEU A 108 -0.13 13.68 -4.48
N THR A 109 -1.14 12.84 -4.74
CA THR A 109 -1.78 12.68 -6.06
C THR A 109 -3.29 12.53 -5.91
N GLY A 110 -4.04 13.01 -6.91
CA GLY A 110 -5.46 12.70 -7.06
C GLY A 110 -5.73 11.37 -7.77
N ASN A 111 -4.69 10.73 -8.35
CA ASN A 111 -4.82 9.42 -8.98
C ASN A 111 -4.78 8.32 -7.90
N ILE A 112 -5.94 8.06 -7.28
CA ILE A 112 -6.06 7.04 -6.25
C ILE A 112 -5.75 5.66 -6.83
N SER A 113 -4.99 4.87 -6.07
CA SER A 113 -4.70 3.47 -6.34
C SER A 113 -4.81 2.64 -5.06
N LEU A 114 -5.42 1.46 -5.16
CA LEU A 114 -5.63 0.54 -4.05
C LEU A 114 -4.89 -0.76 -4.34
N PRO A 115 -3.72 -0.99 -3.71
CA PRO A 115 -2.94 -2.19 -3.95
C PRO A 115 -3.50 -3.39 -3.18
N GLY A 116 -3.92 -4.40 -3.93
CA GLY A 116 -4.15 -5.76 -3.45
C GLY A 116 -2.91 -6.62 -3.55
N ARG A 117 -3.06 -7.93 -3.30
CA ARG A 117 -1.96 -8.89 -3.38
C ARG A 117 -1.59 -9.21 -4.83
N TYR A 118 -2.59 -9.38 -5.69
CA TYR A 118 -2.45 -9.83 -7.07
C TYR A 118 -2.72 -8.71 -8.07
N ILE A 119 -3.57 -7.76 -7.71
CA ILE A 119 -3.93 -6.64 -8.57
C ILE A 119 -3.86 -5.31 -7.82
N VAL A 120 -3.82 -4.22 -8.57
CA VAL A 120 -4.02 -2.86 -8.07
C VAL A 120 -5.24 -2.29 -8.76
N LEU A 121 -6.22 -1.86 -7.97
CA LEU A 121 -7.41 -1.17 -8.47
C LEU A 121 -7.08 0.33 -8.63
N MET A 122 -7.39 0.88 -9.80
CA MET A 122 -7.22 2.30 -10.09
C MET A 122 -8.60 2.89 -10.43
N PRO A 123 -9.34 3.43 -9.45
CA PRO A 123 -10.73 3.86 -9.66
C PRO A 123 -10.93 4.89 -10.78
N HIS A 124 -9.94 5.76 -10.98
CA HIS A 124 -9.96 6.77 -12.05
C HIS A 124 -9.04 6.44 -13.23
N GLY A 125 -8.41 5.26 -13.20
CA GLY A 125 -7.56 4.76 -14.27
C GLY A 125 -8.37 4.19 -15.44
N LYS A 126 -7.68 3.88 -16.55
CA LYS A 126 -8.29 3.24 -17.70
C LYS A 126 -7.48 2.02 -18.14
N GLY A 127 -8.20 1.03 -18.66
CA GLY A 127 -7.61 -0.16 -19.26
C GLY A 127 -7.06 -1.16 -18.26
N VAL A 128 -6.39 -2.18 -18.81
CA VAL A 128 -5.71 -3.23 -18.07
C VAL A 128 -4.23 -3.14 -18.37
N ASN A 129 -3.44 -3.04 -17.31
CA ASN A 129 -1.98 -3.07 -17.36
C ASN A 129 -1.49 -4.34 -16.68
N LEU A 130 -0.36 -4.88 -17.16
CA LEU A 130 0.30 -6.01 -16.54
C LEU A 130 1.72 -5.61 -16.17
N SER A 131 2.21 -6.09 -15.04
CA SER A 131 3.59 -5.90 -14.60
C SER A 131 4.57 -6.21 -15.73
N ARG A 132 5.57 -5.34 -15.90
CA ARG A 132 6.65 -5.53 -16.89
C ARG A 132 7.64 -6.62 -16.48
N ARG A 133 7.57 -7.08 -15.22
CA ARG A 133 8.44 -8.15 -14.69
C ARG A 133 7.96 -9.55 -15.09
N MET A 134 6.72 -9.67 -15.57
CA MET A 134 6.15 -10.94 -16.04
C MET A 134 6.78 -11.33 -17.37
N ARG A 135 7.49 -12.46 -17.39
CA ARG A 135 8.23 -12.93 -18.58
C ARG A 135 7.53 -14.06 -19.33
N ASN A 136 6.58 -14.74 -18.69
CA ASN A 136 5.83 -15.82 -19.31
C ASN A 136 4.67 -15.24 -20.13
N ASP A 137 4.73 -15.39 -21.46
CA ASP A 137 3.75 -14.83 -22.39
C ASP A 137 2.38 -15.52 -22.31
N ASP A 138 2.34 -16.82 -22.00
CA ASP A 138 1.07 -17.55 -21.84
C ASP A 138 0.32 -17.05 -20.61
N GLU A 139 1.03 -16.91 -19.49
CA GLU A 139 0.45 -16.42 -18.25
C GLU A 139 0.06 -14.94 -18.35
N ARG A 140 0.88 -14.15 -19.05
CA ARG A 140 0.55 -12.76 -19.38
C ARG A 140 -0.73 -12.67 -20.21
N SER A 141 -0.92 -13.56 -21.18
CA SER A 141 -2.12 -13.60 -22.02
C SER A 141 -3.35 -14.03 -21.23
N ARG A 142 -3.23 -15.09 -20.41
CA ARG A 142 -4.29 -15.56 -19.50
C ARG A 142 -4.75 -14.48 -18.54
N LEU A 143 -3.81 -13.87 -17.81
CA LEU A 143 -4.11 -12.84 -16.83
C LEU A 143 -4.66 -11.57 -17.47
N ARG A 144 -4.23 -11.23 -18.69
CA ARG A 144 -4.82 -10.12 -19.44
C ARG A 144 -6.26 -10.39 -19.82
N ALA A 145 -6.57 -11.59 -20.32
CA ALA A 145 -7.94 -11.99 -20.67
C ALA A 145 -8.85 -11.95 -19.44
N LEU A 146 -8.42 -12.55 -18.33
CA LEU A 146 -9.14 -12.52 -17.06
C LEU A 146 -9.36 -11.07 -16.59
N ALA A 147 -8.30 -10.26 -16.54
CA ALA A 147 -8.38 -8.88 -16.08
C ALA A 147 -9.31 -8.04 -16.96
N ILE A 148 -9.36 -8.26 -18.29
CA ILE A 148 -10.32 -7.57 -19.17
C ILE A 148 -11.76 -7.94 -18.80
N LEU A 149 -12.02 -9.22 -18.52
CA LEU A 149 -13.36 -9.73 -18.19
C LEU A 149 -13.87 -9.20 -16.84
N ILE A 150 -13.00 -9.18 -15.82
CA ILE A 150 -13.40 -8.81 -14.45
C ILE A 150 -13.30 -7.30 -14.16
N LYS A 151 -12.66 -6.51 -15.04
CA LYS A 151 -12.42 -5.07 -14.81
C LYS A 151 -13.74 -4.30 -14.66
N PRO A 152 -13.95 -3.58 -13.54
CA PRO A 152 -15.12 -2.72 -13.39
C PRO A 152 -15.18 -1.61 -14.46
N ALA A 153 -16.40 -1.20 -14.82
CA ALA A 153 -16.61 -0.12 -15.77
C ALA A 153 -16.02 1.21 -15.23
N GLY A 154 -15.40 1.99 -16.12
CA GLY A 154 -14.80 3.28 -15.73
C GLY A 154 -13.50 3.21 -14.92
N MET A 155 -13.09 2.04 -14.44
CA MET A 155 -11.87 1.84 -13.66
C MET A 155 -10.74 1.19 -14.48
N GLY A 156 -9.53 1.25 -13.94
CA GLY A 156 -8.35 0.56 -14.44
C GLY A 156 -7.87 -0.53 -13.48
N LEU A 157 -7.19 -1.54 -14.03
CA LEU A 157 -6.53 -2.59 -13.26
C LEU A 157 -5.06 -2.71 -13.66
N LEU A 158 -4.20 -2.94 -12.67
CA LEU A 158 -2.82 -3.37 -12.88
C LEU A 158 -2.64 -4.76 -12.27
N VAL A 159 -2.30 -5.75 -13.08
CA VAL A 159 -1.97 -7.10 -12.61
C VAL A 159 -0.51 -7.15 -12.17
N ARG A 160 -0.28 -7.61 -10.94
CA ARG A 160 1.05 -7.75 -10.34
C ARG A 160 1.68 -9.09 -10.71
N THR A 161 3.00 -9.18 -10.57
CA THR A 161 3.76 -10.41 -10.83
C THR A 161 3.34 -11.56 -9.91
N GLU A 162 2.85 -11.25 -8.71
CA GLU A 162 2.39 -12.23 -7.72
C GLU A 162 1.11 -12.99 -8.14
N ALA A 163 0.42 -12.51 -9.19
CA ALA A 163 -0.74 -13.18 -9.77
C ALA A 163 -0.37 -14.38 -10.65
N GLU A 164 0.90 -14.51 -11.07
CA GLU A 164 1.35 -15.60 -11.94
C GLU A 164 1.07 -16.98 -11.30
N GLY A 165 0.39 -17.85 -12.05
CA GLY A 165 0.04 -19.20 -11.63
C GLY A 165 -1.04 -19.27 -10.54
N LYS A 166 -1.72 -18.15 -10.24
CA LYS A 166 -2.81 -18.11 -9.27
C LYS A 166 -4.16 -18.42 -9.90
N ALA A 167 -5.02 -19.06 -9.12
CA ALA A 167 -6.38 -19.37 -9.51
C ALA A 167 -7.18 -18.06 -9.73
N GLU A 168 -8.13 -18.10 -10.65
CA GLU A 168 -8.90 -16.91 -11.05
C GLU A 168 -9.76 -16.39 -9.90
N GLU A 169 -10.29 -17.31 -9.09
CA GLU A 169 -11.09 -17.04 -7.89
C GLU A 169 -10.31 -16.19 -6.90
N ALA A 170 -9.02 -16.50 -6.67
CA ALA A 170 -8.19 -15.74 -5.74
C ALA A 170 -7.93 -14.30 -6.22
N ILE A 171 -7.89 -14.08 -7.54
CA ILE A 171 -7.74 -12.75 -8.14
C ILE A 171 -9.06 -11.98 -8.06
N MET A 172 -10.19 -12.66 -8.26
CA MET A 172 -11.52 -12.07 -8.11
C MET A 172 -11.83 -11.67 -6.66
N GLU A 173 -11.45 -12.50 -5.68
CA GLU A 173 -11.58 -12.17 -4.25
C GLU A 173 -10.75 -10.93 -3.88
N ASP A 174 -9.52 -10.83 -4.40
CA ASP A 174 -8.66 -9.64 -4.22
C ASP A 174 -9.34 -8.39 -4.82
N LEU A 175 -9.93 -8.51 -6.02
CA LEU A 175 -10.70 -7.42 -6.65
C LEU A 175 -11.93 -7.02 -5.83
N GLU A 176 -12.70 -7.98 -5.33
CA GLU A 176 -13.90 -7.71 -4.54
C GLU A 176 -13.54 -6.96 -3.24
N SER A 177 -12.46 -7.35 -2.57
CA SER A 177 -11.96 -6.65 -1.39
C SER A 177 -11.59 -5.19 -1.70
N LEU A 178 -10.91 -4.94 -2.81
CA LEU A 178 -10.52 -3.59 -3.22
C LEU A 178 -11.73 -2.73 -3.62
N GLN A 179 -12.75 -3.32 -4.25
CA GLN A 179 -13.99 -2.61 -4.58
C GLN A 179 -14.75 -2.19 -3.31
N LYS A 180 -14.89 -3.08 -2.32
CA LYS A 180 -15.51 -2.76 -1.03
C LYS A 180 -14.76 -1.65 -0.29
N GLN A 181 -13.42 -1.70 -0.32
CA GLN A 181 -12.58 -0.64 0.24
C GLN A 181 -12.84 0.70 -0.47
N TRP A 182 -12.90 0.70 -1.81
CA TRP A 182 -13.18 1.89 -2.58
C TRP A 182 -14.57 2.48 -2.29
N GLU A 183 -15.61 1.64 -2.25
CA GLU A 183 -16.97 2.05 -1.89
C GLU A 183 -17.00 2.71 -0.51
N SER A 184 -16.32 2.13 0.49
CA SER A 184 -16.19 2.72 1.83
C SER A 184 -15.56 4.11 1.78
N ILE A 185 -14.47 4.28 1.02
CA ILE A 185 -13.80 5.58 0.83
C ILE A 185 -14.75 6.59 0.19
N GLN A 186 -15.52 6.21 -0.82
CA GLN A 186 -16.47 7.11 -1.49
C GLN A 186 -17.59 7.58 -0.56
N VAL A 187 -18.15 6.65 0.23
CA VAL A 187 -19.17 6.97 1.24
C VAL A 187 -18.60 7.97 2.25
N GLN A 188 -17.43 7.67 2.83
CA GLN A 188 -16.80 8.54 3.81
C GLN A 188 -16.40 9.91 3.23
N ALA A 189 -15.93 9.97 1.98
CA ALA A 189 -15.58 11.22 1.32
C ALA A 189 -16.78 12.17 1.17
N THR A 190 -17.99 11.62 1.11
CA THR A 190 -19.24 12.40 0.98
C THR A 190 -19.80 12.81 2.34
N SER A 191 -19.69 11.93 3.35
CA SER A 191 -20.26 12.16 4.68
C SER A 191 -19.34 12.89 5.66
N THR A 192 -18.03 12.86 5.44
CA THR A 192 -17.04 13.38 6.40
C THR A 192 -16.68 14.84 6.12
N ARG A 193 -16.38 15.59 7.17
CA ARG A 193 -15.85 16.95 7.07
C ARG A 193 -14.35 16.90 6.79
N ALA A 194 -13.93 17.61 5.74
CA ALA A 194 -12.52 17.82 5.44
C ALA A 194 -11.88 18.83 6.43
N PRO A 195 -10.58 18.69 6.77
CA PRO A 195 -9.69 17.60 6.36
C PRO A 195 -9.85 16.33 7.22
N SER A 196 -9.74 15.14 6.61
CA SER A 196 -9.85 13.86 7.32
C SER A 196 -9.10 12.72 6.62
N LEU A 197 -8.47 11.83 7.40
CA LEU A 197 -7.97 10.53 6.91
C LEU A 197 -9.17 9.61 6.62
N LEU A 198 -9.23 9.05 5.42
CA LEU A 198 -10.31 8.15 4.99
C LEU A 198 -9.87 6.69 4.88
N ASN A 199 -8.59 6.45 4.56
CA ASN A 199 -8.07 5.11 4.43
C ASN A 199 -6.58 5.05 4.77
N ARG A 200 -6.22 4.06 5.58
CA ARG A 200 -4.85 3.66 5.92
C ARG A 200 -4.78 2.13 5.95
N ASP A 201 -3.64 1.59 5.55
CA ASP A 201 -3.34 0.17 5.76
C ASP A 201 -2.94 -0.06 7.24
N ASP A 202 -3.93 -0.16 8.12
CA ASP A 202 -3.70 -0.32 9.56
C ASP A 202 -3.14 -1.71 9.95
N ASP A 203 -3.40 -2.74 9.13
CA ASP A 203 -2.76 -4.05 9.32
C ASP A 203 -1.32 -4.04 8.76
N PHE A 204 -0.37 -3.71 9.64
CA PHE A 204 1.05 -3.68 9.29
C PHE A 204 1.58 -5.02 8.75
N ILE A 205 1.11 -6.15 9.29
CA ILE A 205 1.50 -7.48 8.79
C ILE A 205 1.02 -7.66 7.36
N GLN A 206 -0.25 -7.34 7.09
CA GLN A 206 -0.81 -7.45 5.75
C GLN A 206 -0.06 -6.56 4.77
N LYS A 207 0.22 -5.30 5.14
CA LYS A 207 1.02 -4.36 4.33
C LYS A 207 2.38 -4.95 3.97
N VAL A 208 3.16 -5.38 4.98
CA VAL A 208 4.49 -5.97 4.77
C VAL A 208 4.42 -7.22 3.91
N LEU A 209 3.49 -8.13 4.19
CA LEU A 209 3.37 -9.36 3.40
C LEU A 209 2.94 -9.04 1.97
N ARG A 210 1.98 -8.14 1.76
CA ARG A 210 1.49 -7.79 0.41
C ARG A 210 2.61 -7.24 -0.45
N ASP A 211 3.45 -6.41 0.13
CA ASP A 211 4.46 -5.65 -0.60
C ASP A 211 5.79 -6.43 -0.72
N MET A 212 6.18 -7.20 0.30
CA MET A 212 7.51 -7.81 0.41
C MET A 212 7.53 -9.33 0.23
N TYR A 213 6.40 -10.02 0.44
CA TYR A 213 6.37 -11.49 0.32
C TYR A 213 6.44 -11.91 -1.15
N SER A 214 7.42 -12.76 -1.47
CA SER A 214 7.61 -13.36 -2.79
C SER A 214 8.05 -14.82 -2.64
N ALA A 215 8.07 -15.58 -3.74
CA ALA A 215 8.35 -17.02 -3.72
C ALA A 215 9.78 -17.39 -3.25
N ASP A 216 10.70 -16.42 -3.24
CA ASP A 216 12.07 -16.52 -2.74
C ASP A 216 12.19 -16.36 -1.21
N VAL A 217 11.13 -15.91 -0.55
CA VAL A 217 11.08 -15.76 0.92
C VAL A 217 10.82 -17.11 1.55
N ASN A 218 11.76 -17.62 2.34
CA ASN A 218 11.62 -18.91 3.01
C ASN A 218 11.50 -18.83 4.53
N ARG A 219 11.60 -17.62 5.11
CA ARG A 219 11.55 -17.42 6.55
C ARG A 219 10.90 -16.09 6.87
N ILE A 220 9.92 -16.12 7.78
CA ILE A 220 9.31 -14.93 8.35
C ILE A 220 9.52 -15.00 9.86
N VAL A 221 10.17 -13.99 10.43
CA VAL A 221 10.40 -13.90 11.87
C VAL A 221 9.51 -12.80 12.41
N VAL A 222 8.78 -13.08 13.49
CA VAL A 222 7.93 -12.09 14.16
C VAL A 222 8.27 -12.01 15.64
N ASP A 223 7.91 -10.90 16.26
CA ASP A 223 8.19 -10.57 17.67
C ASP A 223 7.10 -11.04 18.65
N ASN A 224 5.87 -11.32 18.19
CA ASN A 224 4.74 -11.69 19.05
C ASN A 224 4.03 -13.00 18.60
N PRO A 225 3.63 -13.89 19.54
CA PRO A 225 2.84 -15.09 19.23
C PRO A 225 1.55 -14.85 18.43
N ASN A 226 0.83 -13.75 18.68
CA ASN A 226 -0.39 -13.42 17.94
C ASN A 226 -0.10 -13.08 16.48
N SER A 227 1.02 -12.38 16.22
CA SER A 227 1.52 -12.07 14.88
C SER A 227 1.82 -13.35 14.09
N VAL A 228 2.35 -14.40 14.74
CA VAL A 228 2.55 -15.71 14.09
C VAL A 228 1.24 -16.27 13.53
N LYS A 229 0.16 -16.19 14.31
CA LYS A 229 -1.16 -16.69 13.88
C LYS A 229 -1.68 -15.88 12.69
N ARG A 230 -1.61 -14.55 12.77
CA ARG A 230 -2.05 -13.64 11.71
C ARG A 230 -1.26 -13.81 10.41
N VAL A 231 0.08 -13.89 10.49
CA VAL A 231 0.93 -14.19 9.33
C VAL A 231 0.52 -15.51 8.68
N LYS A 232 0.36 -16.57 9.48
CA LYS A 232 -0.06 -17.87 8.96
C LYS A 232 -1.44 -17.81 8.29
N GLN A 233 -2.39 -17.09 8.88
CA GLN A 233 -3.73 -16.90 8.32
C GLN A 233 -3.68 -16.18 6.97
N HIS A 234 -2.96 -15.06 6.88
CA HIS A 234 -2.77 -14.31 5.62
C HIS A 234 -2.15 -15.19 4.53
N LEU A 235 -1.10 -15.96 4.86
CA LEU A 235 -0.46 -16.88 3.91
C LEU A 235 -1.36 -18.05 3.49
N MET A 236 -2.19 -18.56 4.39
CA MET A 236 -3.17 -19.61 4.07
C MET A 236 -4.24 -19.09 3.10
N ASN A 237 -4.74 -17.88 3.31
CA ASN A 237 -5.71 -17.26 2.40
C ASN A 237 -5.12 -17.11 0.98
N TRP A 238 -3.85 -16.73 0.86
CA TRP A 238 -3.19 -16.57 -0.45
C TRP A 238 -2.77 -17.87 -1.16
N SER A 239 -2.86 -19.01 -0.48
CA SER A 239 -2.51 -20.31 -1.07
C SER A 239 -3.66 -21.03 -1.76
N GLY A 240 -4.86 -20.42 -1.81
CA GLY A 240 -6.00 -20.93 -2.55
C GLY A 240 -6.48 -22.27 -2.02
N GLY A 241 -7.25 -22.26 -0.92
CA GLY A 241 -8.26 -23.26 -0.58
C GLY A 241 -7.91 -24.76 -0.52
N ARG A 242 -6.66 -25.20 -0.75
CA ARG A 242 -6.26 -26.60 -0.55
C ARG A 242 -5.49 -26.73 0.76
N PRO A 243 -6.14 -27.11 1.87
CA PRO A 243 -5.41 -27.66 2.99
C PRO A 243 -4.79 -28.97 2.49
N ARG A 244 -3.46 -29.00 2.30
CA ARG A 244 -2.76 -30.27 2.22
C ARG A 244 -3.00 -30.96 3.55
N ARG A 245 -3.84 -32.01 3.55
CA ARG A 245 -4.17 -32.80 4.73
C ARG A 245 -2.85 -33.22 5.38
N SER A 246 -2.72 -32.89 6.65
CA SER A 246 -1.49 -32.88 7.45
C SER A 246 -0.52 -31.76 7.09
N ILE A 247 -0.20 -30.96 8.11
CA ILE A 247 0.88 -29.99 8.24
C ILE A 247 0.38 -28.52 8.26
N ASN A 248 0.37 -27.97 9.48
CA ASN A 248 0.41 -26.54 9.80
C ASN A 248 1.68 -25.85 9.24
N ARG A 249 1.92 -25.91 7.93
CA ARG A 249 3.01 -25.19 7.27
C ARG A 249 2.44 -24.20 6.25
N PRO A 250 2.90 -22.94 6.27
CA PRO A 250 2.58 -21.98 5.21
C PRO A 250 3.02 -22.52 3.83
N PRO A 251 2.45 -21.97 2.74
CA PRO A 251 2.80 -22.41 1.40
C PRO A 251 4.30 -22.23 1.17
N SER A 252 4.93 -23.21 0.52
CA SER A 252 6.37 -23.25 0.19
C SER A 252 7.34 -23.17 1.38
N GLY A 253 7.37 -24.16 2.28
CA GLY A 253 8.53 -24.35 3.19
C GLY A 253 8.88 -23.16 4.11
N VAL A 254 8.00 -22.15 4.20
CA VAL A 254 8.29 -20.92 4.92
C VAL A 254 8.27 -21.21 6.41
N HIS A 255 9.36 -20.93 7.11
CA HIS A 255 9.39 -21.05 8.56
C HIS A 255 8.96 -19.74 9.20
N VAL A 256 7.72 -19.70 9.72
CA VAL A 256 7.29 -18.61 10.60
C VAL A 256 7.79 -18.91 12.01
N ARG A 257 8.72 -18.11 12.52
CA ARG A 257 9.28 -18.28 13.88
C ARG A 257 9.00 -17.05 14.73
N LEU A 258 8.64 -17.31 15.98
CA LEU A 258 8.70 -16.29 17.02
C LEU A 258 10.16 -16.10 17.43
N ARG A 259 10.62 -14.85 17.45
CA ARG A 259 11.86 -14.48 18.12
C ARG A 259 11.56 -13.31 19.03
N LEU A 260 11.52 -13.58 20.34
CA LEU A 260 11.46 -12.53 21.34
C LEU A 260 12.79 -11.79 21.27
N PHE A 261 12.75 -10.52 20.87
CA PHE A 261 13.90 -9.65 21.03
C PHE A 261 14.01 -9.38 22.54
N PRO A 262 15.12 -9.77 23.20
CA PRO A 262 15.28 -9.42 24.61
C PRO A 262 15.26 -7.90 24.71
N GLY A 263 14.35 -7.38 25.54
CA GLY A 263 14.31 -5.97 25.88
C GLY A 263 15.70 -5.53 26.34
N GLN A 264 16.19 -4.42 25.79
CA GLN A 264 17.43 -3.82 26.25
C GLN A 264 17.28 -3.47 27.74
N CYS A 265 17.84 -4.28 28.62
CA CYS A 265 18.36 -3.77 29.88
C CYS A 265 19.55 -2.88 29.51
N CYS A 266 19.30 -1.59 29.32
CA CYS A 266 20.35 -0.58 29.44
C CYS A 266 20.90 -0.68 30.86
N GLY A 267 22.02 -1.37 31.02
CA GLY A 267 22.75 -1.45 32.26
C GLY A 267 23.19 -0.06 32.67
N GLN A 268 22.58 0.47 33.74
CA GLN A 268 23.18 1.53 34.54
C GLN A 268 24.53 1.02 35.04
N ARG A 269 25.63 1.50 34.46
CA ARG A 269 26.93 1.44 35.12
C ARG A 269 26.99 2.61 36.11
N SER A 270 26.75 2.31 37.37
CA SER A 270 27.13 3.20 38.47
C SER A 270 28.67 3.33 38.49
N PRO A 271 29.22 4.54 38.67
CA PRO A 271 30.65 4.70 38.89
C PRO A 271 30.97 4.24 40.31
N LYS A 272 31.86 3.26 40.45
CA LYS A 272 32.48 2.96 41.75
C LYS A 272 33.53 4.05 42.02
N THR A 273 33.37 4.71 43.15
CA THR A 273 34.41 5.45 43.90
C THR A 273 35.63 4.59 44.18
#